data_AF-A0AAE2XVB9-F1
#
_entry.id   AF-A0AAE2XVB9-F1
#
_cell.length_a   1.000
_cell.length_b   1.000
_cell.length_c   1.000
_cell.angle_alpha   90.00
_cell.angle_beta   90.00
_cell.angle_gamma   90.00
#
_symmetry.space_group_name_H-M   'P 1'
#
loop_
_entity.id
_entity.type
_entity.pdbx_description
1 polymer ?
#
loop_
_entity_poly.entity_id
_entity_poly.type
_entity_poly.pdbx_seq_one_letter_code
_entity_poly.pdbx_strand_id
1 'polypeptide(L)'
;VRLRREMFGVVDWGEVWGRDVVKRAVGRAVKRALRGAGFHVEGLSAFEGRSVVEDERVSVYPGFSFSVEVLEDGHVALSINPRHRVVSRLTLWEEFGRSADRLRSASELFSGRRAVFRERTCVVGGVDEARLVSDRLEELGGVSLLEHCRRFDPGLVEGVDEGEPLVHVYVKGERLYCPPSLLRMIYTLEDLKAIGLSRRVQKAAQMSPDEQAKASLNYLSVVRRVDFGGQVVEFAPEMVELEGGWVEG
;
A
#
# COMPACT_ATOMS: atom_id res chain seq x y z
N VAL A 1 -3.74 -16.23 22.40
CA VAL A 1 -3.68 -15.24 23.51
C VAL A 1 -5.08 -15.08 24.07
N ARG A 2 -5.27 -15.22 25.39
CA ARG A 2 -6.55 -15.07 26.08
C ARG A 2 -6.72 -13.60 26.50
N LEU A 3 -7.67 -12.86 25.92
CA LEU A 3 -7.93 -11.46 26.27
C LEU A 3 -8.55 -11.36 27.69
N ARG A 4 -8.03 -10.47 28.54
CA ARG A 4 -8.58 -10.22 29.89
C ARG A 4 -9.86 -9.39 29.80
N ARG A 5 -10.82 -9.73 30.67
CA ARG A 5 -12.27 -9.56 30.51
C ARG A 5 -12.83 -8.22 31.02
N GLU A 6 -12.05 -7.15 31.04
CA GLU A 6 -12.47 -5.90 31.70
C GLU A 6 -12.45 -4.72 30.70
N MET A 7 -13.61 -4.08 30.55
CA MET A 7 -13.95 -2.85 29.79
C MET A 7 -14.70 -2.96 28.44
N PHE A 8 -15.01 -4.15 27.94
CA PHE A 8 -16.10 -4.30 26.97
C PHE A 8 -17.19 -5.13 27.66
N GLY A 9 -18.46 -4.71 27.56
CA GLY A 9 -19.58 -5.62 27.89
C GLY A 9 -19.29 -6.96 27.24
N VAL A 10 -19.42 -8.05 28.00
CA VAL A 10 -18.90 -9.39 27.69
C VAL A 10 -19.01 -9.68 26.20
N VAL A 11 -17.89 -9.60 25.47
CA VAL A 11 -17.86 -9.98 24.05
C VAL A 11 -18.07 -11.49 24.04
N ASP A 12 -19.20 -11.92 23.50
CA ASP A 12 -19.42 -13.33 23.21
C ASP A 12 -18.59 -13.71 21.98
N TRP A 13 -17.64 -14.63 22.17
CA TRP A 13 -16.75 -15.11 21.13
C TRP A 13 -17.44 -16.08 20.17
N GLY A 14 -18.59 -16.65 20.57
CA GLY A 14 -19.46 -17.44 19.70
C GLY A 14 -20.18 -16.58 18.66
N GLU A 15 -20.41 -15.30 18.95
CA GLU A 15 -21.05 -14.38 18.02
C GLU A 15 -20.05 -13.81 17.00
N VAL A 16 -20.41 -13.94 15.71
CA VAL A 16 -19.63 -13.41 14.59
C VAL A 16 -19.34 -11.92 14.75
N TRP A 17 -20.32 -11.16 15.24
CA TRP A 17 -20.17 -9.71 15.42
C TRP A 17 -19.11 -9.33 16.46
N GLY A 18 -19.08 -10.04 17.60
CA GLY A 18 -18.07 -9.83 18.65
C GLY A 18 -16.65 -10.08 18.15
N ARG A 19 -16.45 -11.18 17.42
CA ARG A 19 -15.16 -11.51 16.78
C ARG A 19 -14.74 -10.46 15.75
N ASP A 20 -15.66 -9.97 14.95
CA ASP A 20 -15.40 -8.93 13.93
C ASP A 20 -14.95 -7.60 14.54
N VAL A 21 -15.57 -7.19 15.65
CA VAL A 21 -15.19 -5.96 16.37
C VAL A 21 -13.74 -6.07 16.87
N VAL A 22 -13.39 -7.20 17.48
CA VAL A 22 -12.04 -7.44 18.01
C VAL A 22 -11.02 -7.55 16.89
N LYS A 23 -11.32 -8.30 15.81
CA LYS A 23 -10.52 -8.38 14.60
C LYS A 23 -10.16 -6.99 14.05
N ARG A 24 -11.15 -6.10 13.92
CA ARG A 24 -10.95 -4.73 13.45
C ARG A 24 -10.15 -3.89 14.44
N ALA A 25 -10.40 -4.02 15.75
CA ALA A 25 -9.68 -3.29 16.78
C ALA A 25 -8.19 -3.65 16.80
N VAL A 26 -7.88 -4.95 16.86
CA VAL A 26 -6.50 -5.47 16.82
C VAL A 26 -5.84 -5.14 15.49
N GLY A 27 -6.53 -5.32 14.36
CA GLY A 27 -6.00 -4.95 13.05
C GLY A 27 -5.61 -3.46 12.95
N ARG A 28 -6.36 -2.56 13.60
CA ARG A 28 -5.98 -1.13 13.70
C ARG A 28 -4.76 -0.92 14.60
N ALA A 29 -4.66 -1.66 15.70
CA ALA A 29 -3.51 -1.59 16.61
C ALA A 29 -2.22 -2.06 15.92
N VAL A 30 -2.26 -3.18 15.19
CA VAL A 30 -1.16 -3.68 14.35
C VAL A 30 -0.72 -2.61 13.33
N LYS A 31 -1.67 -2.03 12.59
CA LYS A 31 -1.35 -0.95 11.63
C LYS A 31 -0.68 0.25 12.29
N ARG A 32 -1.09 0.62 13.51
CA ARG A 32 -0.49 1.74 14.25
C ARG A 32 0.92 1.40 14.70
N ALA A 33 1.14 0.22 15.26
CA ALA A 33 2.46 -0.26 15.67
C ALA A 33 3.44 -0.27 14.48
N LEU A 34 3.01 -0.78 13.32
CA LEU A 34 3.83 -0.79 12.11
C LEU A 34 4.22 0.60 11.61
N ARG A 35 3.27 1.54 11.59
CA ARG A 35 3.58 2.94 11.24
C ARG A 35 4.55 3.57 12.24
N GLY A 36 4.38 3.29 13.54
CA GLY A 36 5.29 3.76 14.59
C GLY A 36 6.71 3.20 14.43
N ALA A 37 6.84 2.00 13.86
CA ALA A 37 8.11 1.38 13.52
C ALA A 37 8.69 1.82 12.15
N GLY A 38 8.07 2.80 11.47
CA GLY A 38 8.56 3.34 10.20
C GLY A 38 8.12 2.57 8.95
N PHE A 39 7.21 1.61 9.06
CA PHE A 39 6.66 0.93 7.88
C PHE A 39 5.64 1.82 7.16
N HIS A 40 5.67 1.76 5.83
CA HIS A 40 4.61 2.26 4.99
C HIS A 40 3.45 1.24 4.97
N VAL A 41 2.34 1.56 5.64
CA VAL A 41 1.20 0.65 5.83
C VAL A 41 0.03 1.00 4.92
N GLU A 42 -0.33 0.06 4.05
CA GLU A 42 -1.41 0.17 3.08
C GLU A 42 -2.33 -1.06 3.14
N GLY A 43 -3.62 -0.84 3.44
CA GLY A 43 -4.57 -1.95 3.53
C GLY A 43 -4.13 -2.98 4.58
N LEU A 44 -3.82 -4.19 4.11
CA LEU A 44 -3.30 -5.33 4.86
C LEU A 44 -1.85 -5.67 4.45
N SER A 45 -1.09 -4.67 4.04
CA SER A 45 0.32 -4.80 3.69
C SER A 45 1.14 -3.69 4.34
N ALA A 46 2.39 -4.01 4.63
CA ALA A 46 3.36 -3.09 5.19
C ALA A 46 4.68 -3.26 4.43
N PHE A 47 5.30 -2.14 4.06
CA PHE A 47 6.56 -2.12 3.31
C PHE A 47 7.59 -1.28 4.05
N GLU A 48 8.83 -1.72 4.01
CA GLU A 48 9.97 -0.98 4.52
C GLU A 48 10.23 0.26 3.66
N GLY A 49 10.81 1.30 4.27
CA GLY A 49 11.20 2.52 3.56
C GLY A 49 12.45 2.35 2.67
N ARG A 50 13.23 1.29 2.89
CA ARG A 50 14.48 1.05 2.17
C ARG A 50 14.29 0.05 1.02
N SER A 51 14.86 0.38 -0.13
CA SER A 51 14.90 -0.53 -1.27
C SER A 51 16.03 -1.56 -1.14
N VAL A 52 15.77 -2.82 -1.53
CA VAL A 52 16.79 -3.89 -1.63
C VAL A 52 17.38 -4.04 -3.03
N VAL A 53 16.72 -3.47 -4.03
CA VAL A 53 17.24 -3.35 -5.40
C VAL A 53 17.08 -1.92 -5.83
N GLU A 54 18.20 -1.27 -6.14
CA GLU A 54 18.19 0.02 -6.80
C GLU A 54 18.68 -0.16 -8.24
N ASP A 55 17.72 -0.40 -9.13
CA ASP A 55 17.92 -0.36 -10.57
C ASP A 55 17.68 1.08 -11.05
N GLU A 56 18.09 1.45 -12.26
CA GLU A 56 17.79 2.78 -12.82
C GLU A 56 16.27 2.99 -13.01
N ARG A 57 15.52 1.92 -13.24
CA ARG A 57 14.08 1.99 -13.55
C ARG A 57 13.19 1.68 -12.37
N VAL A 58 13.62 0.86 -11.42
CA VAL A 58 12.76 0.36 -10.35
C VAL A 58 13.45 0.32 -8.99
N SER A 59 12.62 0.47 -7.94
CA SER A 59 12.97 0.21 -6.55
C SER A 59 12.12 -0.93 -6.02
N VAL A 60 12.76 -1.87 -5.31
CA VAL A 60 12.11 -3.04 -4.70
C VAL A 60 12.09 -2.88 -3.19
N TYR A 61 10.90 -2.70 -2.63
CA TYR A 61 10.70 -2.50 -1.19
C TYR A 61 10.25 -3.82 -0.54
N PRO A 62 11.04 -4.39 0.39
CA PRO A 62 10.62 -5.51 1.21
C PRO A 62 9.41 -5.15 2.08
N GLY A 63 8.68 -6.17 2.49
CA GLY A 63 7.53 -6.01 3.34
C GLY A 63 6.82 -7.34 3.57
N PHE A 64 5.56 -7.24 3.95
CA PHE A 64 4.70 -8.39 4.18
C PHE A 64 3.22 -7.99 4.06
N SER A 65 2.38 -8.95 3.72
CA SER A 65 0.94 -8.87 3.98
C SER A 65 0.62 -9.51 5.33
N PHE A 66 -0.41 -8.99 6.00
CA PHE A 66 -0.86 -9.55 7.27
C PHE A 66 -2.37 -9.58 7.38
N SER A 67 -2.91 -10.55 8.11
CA SER A 67 -4.32 -10.63 8.47
C SER A 67 -4.46 -10.97 9.94
N VAL A 68 -5.53 -10.48 10.55
CA VAL A 68 -5.89 -10.80 11.93
C VAL A 68 -7.15 -11.64 11.88
N GLU A 69 -7.14 -12.78 12.55
CA GLU A 69 -8.32 -13.62 12.74
C GLU A 69 -8.59 -13.82 14.23
N VAL A 70 -9.87 -14.00 14.58
CA VAL A 70 -10.30 -14.29 15.95
C VAL A 70 -10.99 -15.65 15.93
N LEU A 71 -10.39 -16.61 16.61
CA LEU A 71 -10.88 -17.98 16.72
C LEU A 71 -12.09 -18.06 17.66
N GLU A 72 -12.84 -19.15 17.57
CA GLU A 72 -14.06 -19.39 18.38
C GLU A 72 -13.77 -19.48 19.87
N ASP A 73 -12.56 -19.90 20.23
CA ASP A 73 -12.08 -19.97 21.62
C ASP A 73 -11.57 -18.62 22.17
N GLY A 74 -11.70 -17.55 21.39
CA GLY A 74 -11.26 -16.19 21.73
C GLY A 74 -9.78 -15.92 21.50
N HIS A 75 -9.01 -16.85 20.92
CA HIS A 75 -7.64 -16.58 20.52
C HIS A 75 -7.57 -15.67 19.29
N VAL A 76 -6.60 -14.76 19.29
CA VAL A 76 -6.30 -13.92 18.13
C VAL A 76 -5.10 -14.50 17.40
N ALA A 77 -5.26 -14.78 16.11
CA ALA A 77 -4.20 -15.21 15.20
C ALA A 77 -3.76 -14.05 14.31
N LEU A 78 -2.47 -13.98 14.02
CA LEU A 78 -1.87 -13.03 13.09
C LEU A 78 -1.10 -13.80 12.03
N SER A 79 -1.57 -13.74 10.78
CA SER A 79 -0.83 -14.28 9.65
C SER A 79 0.12 -13.21 9.12
N ILE A 80 1.35 -13.59 8.83
CA ILE A 80 2.37 -12.72 8.20
C ILE A 80 2.92 -13.48 7.00
N ASN A 81 2.87 -12.84 5.83
CA ASN A 81 3.38 -13.40 4.58
C ASN A 81 4.35 -12.40 3.93
N PRO A 82 5.66 -12.65 3.96
CA PRO A 82 6.68 -11.81 3.35
C PRO A 82 6.39 -11.56 1.87
N ARG A 83 6.49 -10.30 1.44
CA ARG A 83 6.27 -9.90 0.05
C ARG A 83 7.11 -8.69 -0.31
N HIS A 84 7.22 -8.42 -1.60
CA HIS A 84 7.90 -7.23 -2.10
C HIS A 84 6.92 -6.33 -2.86
N ARG A 85 7.19 -5.03 -2.86
CA ARG A 85 6.54 -4.04 -3.74
C ARG A 85 7.58 -3.45 -4.66
N VAL A 86 7.28 -3.43 -5.95
CA VAL A 86 8.18 -2.91 -6.98
C VAL A 86 7.58 -1.64 -7.52
N VAL A 87 8.30 -0.53 -7.39
CA VAL A 87 7.82 0.80 -7.79
C VAL A 87 8.78 1.38 -8.82
N SER A 88 8.24 2.01 -9.86
CA SER A 88 9.02 2.77 -10.83
C SER A 88 9.79 3.89 -10.13
N ARG A 89 11.03 4.14 -10.56
CA ARG A 89 11.79 5.33 -10.14
C ARG A 89 11.39 6.56 -10.93
N LEU A 90 11.00 6.34 -12.18
CA LEU A 90 10.46 7.36 -13.05
C LEU A 90 9.03 7.67 -12.64
N THR A 91 8.69 8.94 -12.73
CA THR A 91 7.31 9.38 -12.64
C THR A 91 6.56 8.97 -13.91
N LEU A 92 5.23 8.92 -13.84
CA LEU A 92 4.41 8.66 -15.01
C LEU A 92 4.69 9.69 -16.11
N TRP A 93 4.95 10.94 -15.74
CA TRP A 93 5.33 11.99 -16.69
C TRP A 93 6.65 11.69 -17.42
N GLU A 94 7.65 11.20 -16.69
CA GLU A 94 8.96 10.86 -17.24
C GLU A 94 8.94 9.60 -18.11
N GLU A 95 8.16 8.59 -17.75
CA GLU A 95 8.01 7.36 -18.55
C GLU A 95 7.54 7.66 -19.98
N PHE A 96 6.73 8.71 -20.15
CA PHE A 96 6.22 9.15 -21.46
C PHE A 96 7.00 10.34 -22.05
N GLY A 97 8.22 10.57 -21.56
CA GLY A 97 9.15 11.56 -22.12
C GLY A 97 8.71 13.00 -21.92
N ARG A 98 7.95 13.27 -20.86
CA ARG A 98 7.42 14.60 -20.52
C ARG A 98 6.59 15.23 -21.64
N SER A 99 5.71 14.44 -22.24
CA SER A 99 4.86 14.84 -23.36
C SER A 99 3.40 14.49 -23.10
N ALA A 100 2.53 15.50 -23.09
CA ALA A 100 1.10 15.33 -22.84
C ALA A 100 0.45 14.44 -23.90
N ASP A 101 0.83 14.64 -25.16
CA ASP A 101 0.30 13.86 -26.30
C ASP A 101 0.66 12.38 -26.20
N ARG A 102 1.92 12.07 -25.84
CA ARG A 102 2.35 10.68 -25.63
C ARG A 102 1.64 10.04 -24.45
N LEU A 103 1.50 10.77 -23.35
CA LEU A 103 0.84 10.26 -22.16
C LEU A 103 -0.65 9.97 -22.42
N ARG A 104 -1.37 10.89 -23.07
CA ARG A 104 -2.78 10.71 -23.47
C ARG A 104 -2.95 9.53 -24.43
N SER A 105 -2.14 9.48 -25.49
CA SER A 105 -2.19 8.39 -26.48
C SER A 105 -1.93 7.00 -25.88
N ALA A 106 -1.25 6.94 -24.74
CA ALA A 106 -0.90 5.72 -24.04
C ALA A 106 -1.74 5.45 -22.77
N SER A 107 -2.80 6.23 -22.52
CA SER A 107 -3.61 6.16 -21.29
C SER A 107 -4.06 4.73 -20.97
N GLU A 108 -4.51 3.98 -21.99
CA GLU A 108 -4.96 2.58 -21.85
C GLU A 108 -3.87 1.62 -21.33
N LEU A 109 -2.58 1.94 -21.47
CA LEU A 109 -1.48 1.09 -20.97
C LEU A 109 -1.33 1.14 -19.46
N PHE A 110 -1.88 2.15 -18.79
CA PHE A 110 -1.76 2.36 -17.34
C PHE A 110 -3.08 2.58 -16.62
N SER A 111 -4.18 2.86 -17.32
CA SER A 111 -5.52 2.84 -16.74
C SER A 111 -5.83 1.50 -16.07
N GLY A 112 -6.44 1.55 -14.88
CA GLY A 112 -6.71 0.39 -14.03
C GLY A 112 -5.50 -0.16 -13.27
N ARG A 113 -4.28 0.32 -13.55
CA ARG A 113 -3.06 -0.17 -12.87
C ARG A 113 -2.79 0.60 -11.58
N ARG A 114 -2.03 -0.05 -10.68
CA ARG A 114 -1.67 0.52 -9.38
C ARG A 114 -0.49 1.48 -9.52
N ALA A 115 -0.54 2.59 -8.79
CA ALA A 115 0.53 3.56 -8.69
C ALA A 115 0.67 4.05 -7.24
N VAL A 116 1.76 4.76 -6.95
CA VAL A 116 1.98 5.48 -5.70
C VAL A 116 1.75 6.97 -5.97
N PHE A 117 0.88 7.58 -5.17
CA PHE A 117 0.59 9.01 -5.11
C PHE A 117 0.66 9.49 -3.65
N ARG A 118 1.56 10.44 -3.33
CA ARG A 118 1.78 10.95 -1.96
C ARG A 118 1.93 9.81 -0.94
N GLU A 119 2.83 8.89 -1.25
CA GLU A 119 3.10 7.64 -0.53
C GLU A 119 1.95 6.62 -0.55
N ARG A 120 0.71 7.00 -0.87
CA ARG A 120 -0.43 6.09 -0.88
C ARG A 120 -0.50 5.36 -2.20
N THR A 121 -0.90 4.10 -2.17
CA THR A 121 -1.30 3.43 -3.41
C THR A 121 -2.64 3.97 -3.89
N CYS A 122 -2.72 4.22 -5.18
CA CYS A 122 -3.93 4.54 -5.92
C CYS A 122 -4.07 3.60 -7.12
N VAL A 123 -5.24 3.63 -7.74
CA VAL A 123 -5.47 3.05 -9.08
C VAL A 123 -5.55 4.19 -10.07
N VAL A 124 -4.79 4.14 -11.15
CA VAL A 124 -4.86 5.17 -12.20
C VAL A 124 -6.16 4.98 -12.98
N GLY A 125 -6.96 6.03 -13.09
CA GLY A 125 -8.21 5.99 -13.86
C GLY A 125 -8.02 6.38 -15.32
N GLY A 126 -7.07 7.27 -15.60
CA GLY A 126 -6.72 7.73 -16.94
C GLY A 126 -6.31 9.19 -16.98
N VAL A 127 -5.96 9.67 -18.17
CA VAL A 127 -5.56 11.06 -18.43
C VAL A 127 -6.76 11.87 -18.91
N ASP A 128 -6.85 13.12 -18.48
CA ASP A 128 -7.80 14.08 -19.04
C ASP A 128 -7.30 14.56 -20.42
N GLU A 129 -8.15 14.39 -21.42
CA GLU A 129 -7.80 14.71 -22.82
C GLU A 129 -7.65 16.21 -23.06
N ALA A 130 -8.41 17.03 -22.34
CA ALA A 130 -8.50 18.47 -22.62
C ALA A 130 -7.79 19.32 -21.56
N ARG A 131 -7.79 18.88 -20.31
CA ARG A 131 -7.41 19.74 -19.18
C ARG A 131 -5.97 19.53 -18.71
N LEU A 132 -5.33 20.64 -18.37
CA LEU A 132 -3.99 20.73 -17.78
C LEU A 132 -4.08 20.99 -16.27
N VAL A 133 -2.99 20.73 -15.56
CA VAL A 133 -2.87 21.02 -14.12
C VAL A 133 -2.96 22.52 -13.80
N SER A 134 -2.68 23.37 -14.78
CA SER A 134 -2.80 24.83 -14.73
C SER A 134 -4.20 25.36 -15.00
N ASP A 135 -5.10 24.56 -15.57
CA ASP A 135 -6.44 25.01 -15.94
C ASP A 135 -7.30 25.21 -14.70
N ARG A 136 -8.21 26.20 -14.76
CA ARG A 136 -9.16 26.45 -13.68
C ARG A 136 -10.22 25.36 -13.65
N LEU A 137 -10.46 24.80 -12.46
CA LEU A 137 -11.41 23.72 -12.24
C LEU A 137 -12.60 24.23 -11.42
N GLU A 138 -13.81 24.07 -11.95
CA GLU A 138 -15.04 24.43 -11.24
C GLU A 138 -15.19 23.64 -9.94
N GLU A 139 -14.76 22.37 -9.96
CA GLU A 139 -14.76 21.45 -8.82
C GLU A 139 -13.87 21.94 -7.67
N LEU A 140 -12.92 22.83 -7.96
CA LEU A 140 -12.03 23.47 -6.99
C LEU A 140 -12.44 24.92 -6.68
N GLY A 141 -13.61 25.38 -7.13
CA GLY A 141 -14.07 26.76 -6.94
C GLY A 141 -13.38 27.75 -7.88
N GLY A 142 -13.00 27.31 -9.08
CA GLY A 142 -12.45 28.16 -10.14
C GLY A 142 -10.94 28.43 -10.03
N VAL A 143 -10.23 27.69 -9.17
CA VAL A 143 -8.75 27.69 -9.11
C VAL A 143 -8.19 26.47 -9.83
N SER A 144 -6.91 26.51 -10.21
CA SER A 144 -6.25 25.35 -10.81
C SER A 144 -5.83 24.30 -9.79
N LEU A 145 -5.55 23.09 -10.26
CA LEU A 145 -5.01 22.04 -9.39
C LEU A 145 -3.66 22.48 -8.78
N LEU A 146 -2.80 23.12 -9.58
CA LEU A 146 -1.53 23.67 -9.11
C LEU A 146 -1.72 24.71 -8.01
N GLU A 147 -2.62 25.67 -8.20
CA GLU A 147 -2.94 26.69 -7.19
C GLU A 147 -3.50 26.06 -5.92
N HIS A 148 -4.40 25.09 -6.07
CA HIS A 148 -4.99 24.37 -4.95
C HIS A 148 -3.90 23.64 -4.16
N CYS A 149 -3.08 22.81 -4.81
CA CYS A 149 -1.99 22.08 -4.16
C CYS A 149 -0.98 23.02 -3.48
N ARG A 150 -0.58 24.11 -4.13
CA ARG A 150 0.37 25.09 -3.59
C ARG A 150 -0.11 25.74 -2.29
N ARG A 151 -1.42 25.94 -2.13
CA ARG A 151 -2.00 26.50 -0.89
C ARG A 151 -1.91 25.55 0.30
N PHE A 152 -2.00 24.24 0.07
CA PHE A 152 -1.99 23.24 1.14
C PHE A 152 -0.60 22.66 1.41
N ASP A 153 0.22 22.52 0.37
CA ASP A 153 1.52 21.86 0.43
C ASP A 153 2.42 22.42 -0.68
N PRO A 154 3.10 23.57 -0.45
CA PRO A 154 3.92 24.23 -1.47
C PRO A 154 5.02 23.34 -2.06
N GLY A 155 5.60 22.43 -1.25
CA GLY A 155 6.65 21.52 -1.71
C GLY A 155 6.12 20.41 -2.63
N LEU A 156 4.82 20.13 -2.61
CA LEU A 156 4.21 19.11 -3.45
C LEU A 156 4.25 19.47 -4.94
N VAL A 157 4.21 20.76 -5.27
CA VAL A 157 4.18 21.26 -6.64
C VAL A 157 5.57 21.69 -7.14
N GLU A 158 6.62 21.44 -6.35
CA GLU A 158 7.99 21.73 -6.76
C GLU A 158 8.39 20.76 -7.90
N GLY A 159 8.70 21.32 -9.07
CA GLY A 159 9.06 20.53 -10.26
C GLY A 159 7.90 20.00 -11.10
N VAL A 160 6.65 20.36 -10.77
CA VAL A 160 5.48 20.09 -11.61
C VAL A 160 5.41 21.12 -12.75
N ASP A 161 5.31 20.66 -13.99
CA ASP A 161 5.18 21.51 -15.18
C ASP A 161 3.72 21.93 -15.37
N GLU A 162 3.48 23.22 -15.64
CA GLU A 162 2.14 23.76 -15.89
C GLU A 162 1.45 23.12 -17.10
N GLY A 163 2.25 22.65 -18.07
CA GLY A 163 1.79 21.91 -19.26
C GLY A 163 1.45 20.44 -19.01
N GLU A 164 1.58 19.94 -17.78
CA GLU A 164 1.17 18.57 -17.47
C GLU A 164 -0.36 18.40 -17.62
N PRO A 165 -0.83 17.32 -18.25
CA PRO A 165 -2.25 17.01 -18.26
C PRO A 165 -2.73 16.59 -16.87
N LEU A 166 -4.03 16.73 -16.61
CA LEU A 166 -4.61 16.15 -15.41
C LEU A 166 -4.67 14.62 -15.53
N VAL A 167 -4.22 13.91 -14.50
CA VAL A 167 -4.48 12.47 -14.35
C VAL A 167 -5.46 12.28 -13.21
N HIS A 168 -6.49 11.47 -13.44
CA HIS A 168 -7.39 11.08 -12.37
C HIS A 168 -7.01 9.71 -11.80
N VAL A 169 -7.11 9.58 -10.49
CA VAL A 169 -6.77 8.38 -9.74
C VAL A 169 -7.87 8.07 -8.73
N TYR A 170 -7.97 6.80 -8.34
CA TYR A 170 -8.88 6.33 -7.30
C TYR A 170 -8.10 5.99 -6.05
N VAL A 171 -8.44 6.65 -4.94
CA VAL A 171 -7.91 6.36 -3.61
C VAL A 171 -9.09 5.97 -2.73
N LYS A 172 -9.15 4.70 -2.31
CA LYS A 172 -10.25 4.15 -1.49
C LYS A 172 -11.65 4.40 -2.09
N GLY A 173 -11.76 4.36 -3.42
CA GLY A 173 -13.01 4.59 -4.14
C GLY A 173 -13.32 6.06 -4.46
N GLU A 174 -12.58 7.01 -3.89
CA GLU A 174 -12.72 8.43 -4.21
C GLU A 174 -11.85 8.80 -5.42
N ARG A 175 -12.43 9.53 -6.36
CA ARG A 175 -11.72 10.07 -7.53
C ARG A 175 -10.99 11.36 -7.14
N LEU A 176 -9.69 11.40 -7.39
CA LEU A 176 -8.83 12.57 -7.18
C LEU A 176 -8.14 12.94 -8.49
N TYR A 177 -7.75 14.19 -8.63
CA TYR A 177 -6.89 14.66 -9.72
C TYR A 177 -5.47 14.92 -9.20
N CYS A 178 -4.47 14.59 -10.00
CA CYS A 178 -3.06 14.79 -9.68
C CYS A 178 -2.24 15.04 -10.94
N PRO A 179 -1.09 15.73 -10.83
CA PRO A 179 -0.09 15.78 -11.87
C PRO A 179 0.57 14.41 -12.09
N PRO A 180 0.83 13.98 -13.33
CA PRO A 180 1.54 12.74 -13.64
C PRO A 180 2.97 12.69 -13.07
N SER A 181 3.62 13.84 -12.85
CA SER A 181 4.94 13.91 -12.18
C SER A 181 4.90 13.49 -10.71
N LEU A 182 3.72 13.39 -10.09
CA LEU A 182 3.55 12.92 -8.71
C LEU A 182 3.15 11.44 -8.62
N LEU A 183 3.03 10.76 -9.77
CA LEU A 183 2.64 9.36 -9.85
C LEU A 183 3.83 8.47 -10.21
N ARG A 184 3.99 7.36 -9.50
CA ARG A 184 4.96 6.31 -9.85
C ARG A 184 4.26 4.97 -9.94
N MET A 185 4.43 4.27 -11.06
CA MET A 185 3.74 2.99 -11.29
C MET A 185 4.25 1.90 -10.34
N ILE A 186 3.34 1.05 -9.86
CA ILE A 186 3.67 -0.18 -9.16
C ILE A 186 3.67 -1.30 -10.19
N TYR A 187 4.81 -1.97 -10.36
CA TYR A 187 4.97 -3.00 -11.37
C TYR A 187 4.54 -4.37 -10.88
N THR A 188 3.78 -5.06 -11.73
CA THR A 188 3.48 -6.48 -11.64
C THR A 188 4.65 -7.32 -12.20
N LEU A 189 4.60 -8.64 -12.01
CA LEU A 189 5.57 -9.53 -12.65
C LEU A 189 5.49 -9.49 -14.18
N GLU A 190 4.29 -9.27 -14.74
CA GLU A 190 4.08 -9.12 -16.18
C GLU A 190 4.76 -7.85 -16.71
N ASP A 191 4.58 -6.73 -16.02
CA ASP A 191 5.26 -5.47 -16.34
C ASP A 191 6.78 -5.64 -16.35
N LEU A 192 7.30 -6.30 -15.31
CA LEU A 192 8.73 -6.58 -15.16
C LEU A 192 9.26 -7.49 -16.26
N LYS A 193 8.44 -8.42 -16.77
CA LYS A 193 8.79 -9.26 -17.91
C LYS A 193 8.86 -8.44 -19.19
N ALA A 194 7.89 -7.55 -19.42
CA ALA A 194 7.85 -6.68 -20.59
C ALA A 194 9.07 -5.76 -20.69
N ILE A 195 9.60 -5.29 -19.55
CA ILE A 195 10.78 -4.42 -19.50
C ILE A 195 12.11 -5.15 -19.27
N GLY A 196 12.11 -6.48 -19.25
CA GLY A 196 13.32 -7.30 -19.13
C GLY A 196 13.95 -7.35 -17.74
N LEU A 197 13.25 -6.91 -16.69
CA LEU A 197 13.75 -6.87 -15.30
C LEU A 197 13.24 -8.02 -14.42
N SER A 198 12.34 -8.86 -14.93
CA SER A 198 11.70 -9.95 -14.16
C SER A 198 12.70 -10.85 -13.43
N ARG A 199 13.73 -11.37 -14.12
CA ARG A 199 14.73 -12.27 -13.50
C ARG A 199 15.51 -11.61 -12.36
N ARG A 200 15.90 -10.34 -12.53
CA ARG A 200 16.66 -9.59 -11.51
C ARG A 200 15.80 -9.37 -10.27
N VAL A 201 14.56 -8.90 -10.46
CA VAL A 201 13.62 -8.67 -9.36
C VAL A 201 13.22 -9.97 -8.69
N GLN A 202 12.94 -11.02 -9.45
CA GLN A 202 12.62 -12.35 -8.90
C GLN A 202 13.78 -12.89 -8.07
N LYS A 203 15.02 -12.78 -8.53
CA LYS A 203 16.18 -13.20 -7.75
C LYS A 203 16.31 -12.46 -6.42
N ALA A 204 15.94 -11.17 -6.38
CA ALA A 204 15.95 -10.39 -5.15
C ALA A 204 14.75 -10.67 -4.24
N ALA A 205 13.61 -11.05 -4.82
CA ALA A 205 12.37 -11.31 -4.10
C ALA A 205 12.20 -12.77 -3.66
N GLN A 206 12.93 -13.70 -4.28
CA GLN A 206 12.86 -15.13 -4.01
C GLN A 206 13.47 -15.42 -2.65
N MET A 207 12.68 -16.05 -1.79
CA MET A 207 13.08 -16.49 -0.46
C MET A 207 12.84 -17.99 -0.36
N SER A 208 13.84 -18.72 0.13
CA SER A 208 13.68 -20.10 0.59
C SER A 208 12.69 -20.18 1.78
N PRO A 209 12.12 -21.36 2.08
CA PRO A 209 11.22 -21.51 3.23
C PRO A 209 11.83 -21.02 4.55
N ASP A 210 13.12 -21.30 4.79
CA ASP A 210 13.82 -20.86 6.00
C ASP A 210 13.96 -19.33 6.06
N GLU A 211 14.25 -18.69 4.92
CA GLU A 211 14.31 -17.22 4.82
C GLU A 211 12.93 -16.60 5.03
N GLN A 212 11.87 -17.22 4.50
CA GLN A 212 10.50 -16.77 4.72
C GLN A 212 10.12 -16.86 6.20
N ALA A 213 10.38 -18.00 6.85
CA ALA A 213 10.13 -18.18 8.28
C ALA A 213 10.88 -17.15 9.12
N LYS A 214 12.16 -16.93 8.82
CA LYS A 214 12.99 -15.92 9.50
C LYS A 214 12.46 -14.51 9.27
N ALA A 215 12.09 -14.15 8.04
CA ALA A 215 11.51 -12.85 7.72
C ALA A 215 10.17 -12.64 8.45
N SER A 216 9.29 -13.64 8.45
CA SER A 216 8.01 -13.60 9.18
C SER A 216 8.20 -13.37 10.67
N LEU A 217 9.15 -14.07 11.31
CA LEU A 217 9.48 -13.87 12.72
C LEU A 217 10.06 -12.48 12.99
N ASN A 218 10.89 -11.96 12.09
CA ASN A 218 11.40 -10.60 12.19
C ASN A 218 10.27 -9.57 12.12
N TYR A 219 9.34 -9.69 11.16
CA TYR A 219 8.19 -8.81 11.07
C TYR A 219 7.24 -8.96 12.26
N LEU A 220 7.04 -10.18 12.76
CA LEU A 220 6.28 -10.44 13.98
C LEU A 220 6.88 -9.71 15.17
N SER A 221 8.22 -9.66 15.30
CA SER A 221 8.88 -8.99 16.42
C SER A 221 8.51 -7.50 16.54
N VAL A 222 8.22 -6.84 15.41
CA VAL A 222 7.80 -5.43 15.34
C VAL A 222 6.41 -5.23 15.93
N VAL A 223 5.52 -6.21 15.77
CA VAL A 223 4.12 -6.16 16.21
C VAL A 223 3.81 -7.18 17.30
N ARG A 224 4.84 -7.74 17.94
CA ARG A 224 4.71 -8.82 18.92
C ARG A 224 3.75 -8.42 20.03
N ARG A 225 3.79 -7.16 20.43
CA ARG A 225 2.92 -6.60 21.47
C ARG A 225 2.18 -5.40 20.90
N VAL A 226 0.85 -5.49 20.85
CA VAL A 226 0.00 -4.38 20.40
C VAL A 226 -1.00 -3.99 21.48
N ASP A 227 -1.10 -2.70 21.74
CA ASP A 227 -2.11 -2.12 22.63
C ASP A 227 -3.38 -1.77 21.85
N PHE A 228 -4.54 -2.20 22.34
CA PHE A 228 -5.83 -1.71 21.92
C PHE A 228 -6.71 -1.41 23.14
N GLY A 229 -7.03 -0.12 23.35
CA GLY A 229 -7.95 0.29 24.41
C GLY A 229 -7.49 -0.09 25.81
N GLY A 230 -6.17 -0.07 26.07
CA GLY A 230 -5.59 -0.45 27.36
C GLY A 230 -5.45 -1.97 27.58
N GLN A 231 -5.87 -2.78 26.60
CA GLN A 231 -5.58 -4.21 26.56
C GLN A 231 -4.38 -4.49 25.68
N VAL A 232 -3.57 -5.47 26.07
CA VAL A 232 -2.38 -5.87 25.35
C VAL A 232 -2.62 -7.24 24.72
N VAL A 233 -2.47 -7.32 23.40
CA VAL A 233 -2.28 -8.59 22.69
C VAL A 233 -0.79 -8.84 22.57
N GLU A 234 -0.33 -9.99 23.06
CA GLU A 234 1.03 -10.47 22.84
C GLU A 234 1.01 -11.70 21.94
N PHE A 235 1.42 -11.56 20.68
CA PHE A 235 1.51 -12.67 19.75
C PHE A 235 2.69 -13.58 20.12
N ALA A 236 2.41 -14.88 20.25
CA ALA A 236 3.44 -15.89 20.43
C ALA A 236 4.19 -16.12 19.11
N PRO A 237 5.50 -16.42 19.16
CA PRO A 237 6.29 -16.74 17.97
C PRO A 237 6.02 -18.15 17.41
N GLU A 238 5.19 -18.93 18.09
CA GLU A 238 4.80 -20.27 17.64
C GLU A 238 3.99 -20.17 16.34
N MET A 239 4.55 -20.71 15.25
CA MET A 239 3.80 -20.88 14.02
C MET A 239 2.78 -22.00 14.23
N VAL A 240 1.51 -21.63 14.23
CA VAL A 240 0.40 -22.58 14.20
C VAL A 240 0.01 -22.74 12.74
N GLU A 241 0.21 -23.94 12.19
CA GLU A 241 -0.41 -24.31 10.92
C GLU A 241 -1.92 -24.39 11.18
N LEU A 242 -2.69 -23.47 10.61
CA LEU A 242 -4.14 -23.60 10.56
C LEU A 242 -4.44 -24.70 9.54
N GLU A 243 -4.91 -25.87 10.00
CA GLU A 243 -5.45 -26.89 9.11
C GLU A 243 -6.64 -26.28 8.35
N GLY A 244 -6.44 -25.93 7.08
CA GLY A 244 -7.51 -25.37 6.26
C GLY A 244 -7.04 -24.48 5.12
N GLY A 245 -6.46 -25.12 4.10
CA GLY A 245 -6.68 -24.74 2.70
C GLY A 245 -6.11 -23.40 2.24
N TRP A 246 -5.21 -23.50 1.27
CA TRP A 246 -5.06 -22.48 0.24
C TRP A 246 -6.44 -22.04 -0.25
N VAL A 247 -6.83 -20.79 0.05
CA VAL A 247 -7.89 -20.13 -0.73
C VAL A 247 -7.20 -19.69 -2.02
N GLU A 248 -7.25 -20.55 -3.03
CA GLU A 248 -6.98 -20.15 -4.41
C GLU A 248 -7.92 -18.99 -4.76
N GLY A 249 -7.35 -17.90 -5.26
CA GLY A 249 -8.08 -16.77 -5.81
C GLY A 249 -8.49 -16.99 -7.26
#